data_AF-A0A8J8FFL4-F1
#
_entry.id   AF-A0A8J8FFL4-F1
#
_cell.length_a   1.000
_cell.length_b   1.000
_cell.length_c   1.000
_cell.angle_alpha   90.00
_cell.angle_beta   90.00
_cell.angle_gamma   90.00
#
_symmetry.space_group_name_H-M   'P 1'
#
loop_
_entity.id
_entity.type
_entity.pdbx_description
1 polymer ?
#
loop_
_entity_poly.entity_id
_entity_poly.type
_entity_poly.pdbx_seq_one_letter_code
_entity_poly.pdbx_strand_id
1 'polypeptide(L)'
;MRTLIKLFFLAVIWSAVICATPQASHAQQATVSLQLFYDQLSPHGKWARHPDYGYIWIPRVHATFSPYSSDGHWIFTEEGWTWISDYSWGWAPFHYGRWTRDNYYGWVWIPDTEWAPAWVSWRRSAGYFGWAPMGPGISVNIAIGKGYNEPNQHWTFVRDRDIQRPDINRYYINRTQNVSIIKKSTVIVNTHVDNSRHVTYIAGPDKADVQRVTGKPVKPVVIRENNIPGQKVDKNELHIYRPQVQKNNPNGKPDAPAKVVELKKVKPAAVKKKAIKKD
;
A
#
# COMPACT_ATOMS: atom_id res chain seq x y z
N MET A 1 -5.31 -94.04 20.34
CA MET A 1 -6.35 -93.67 19.35
C MET A 1 -6.17 -92.18 19.08
N ARG A 2 -5.72 -91.77 17.88
CA ARG A 2 -6.57 -91.12 16.84
C ARG A 2 -7.39 -89.95 17.43
N THR A 3 -7.34 -88.67 17.04
CA THR A 3 -6.88 -87.93 15.84
C THR A 3 -7.38 -86.46 15.98
N LEU A 4 -6.70 -85.47 15.35
CA LEU A 4 -7.26 -84.22 14.74
C LEU A 4 -7.82 -83.12 15.73
N ILE A 5 -7.86 -81.79 15.54
CA ILE A 5 -7.41 -80.80 14.52
C ILE A 5 -7.70 -79.38 15.08
N LYS A 6 -6.84 -78.40 14.72
CA LYS A 6 -7.04 -76.93 14.52
C LYS A 6 -7.78 -76.06 15.57
N LEU A 7 -7.15 -74.93 15.96
CA LEU A 7 -7.48 -73.59 15.41
C LEU A 7 -6.55 -72.50 15.98
N PHE A 8 -5.89 -71.78 15.07
CA PHE A 8 -5.11 -70.56 15.27
C PHE A 8 -6.05 -69.37 15.48
N PHE A 9 -5.76 -68.50 16.46
CA PHE A 9 -6.08 -67.07 16.37
C PHE A 9 -5.00 -66.25 17.09
N LEU A 10 -4.10 -65.67 16.29
CA LEU A 10 -3.13 -64.67 16.70
C LEU A 10 -3.79 -63.30 16.50
N ALA A 11 -4.16 -62.61 17.58
CA ALA A 11 -4.64 -61.23 17.51
C ALA A 11 -3.42 -60.29 17.52
N VAL A 12 -2.98 -59.85 16.33
CA VAL A 12 -2.02 -58.74 16.18
C VAL A 12 -2.79 -57.43 16.26
N ILE A 13 -2.65 -56.71 17.37
CA ILE A 13 -3.16 -55.35 17.51
C ILE A 13 -2.16 -54.42 16.80
N TRP A 14 -2.56 -53.89 15.65
CA TRP A 14 -1.81 -52.89 14.90
C TRP A 14 -2.24 -51.51 15.39
N SER A 15 -1.46 -50.93 16.30
CA SER A 15 -1.67 -49.55 16.77
C SER A 15 -1.18 -48.58 15.70
N ALA A 16 -2.07 -48.08 14.85
CA ALA A 16 -1.78 -46.99 13.94
C ALA A 16 -1.67 -45.67 14.74
N VAL A 17 -0.44 -45.24 15.00
CA VAL A 17 -0.17 -43.87 15.47
C VAL A 17 -0.42 -42.94 14.28
N ILE A 18 -1.60 -42.32 14.24
CA ILE A 18 -1.92 -41.25 13.30
C ILE A 18 -1.12 -40.02 13.76
N CYS A 19 0.05 -39.82 13.17
CA CYS A 19 0.75 -38.55 13.22
C CYS A 19 -0.11 -37.53 12.45
N ALA A 20 -0.97 -36.80 13.16
CA ALA A 20 -1.64 -35.63 12.61
C ALA A 20 -0.56 -34.59 12.35
N THR A 21 -0.11 -34.49 11.10
CA THR A 21 0.69 -33.35 10.67
C THR A 21 -0.16 -32.10 10.87
N PRO A 22 0.34 -31.04 11.52
CA PRO A 22 -0.37 -29.78 11.58
C PRO A 22 -0.48 -29.26 10.15
N GLN A 23 -1.65 -29.42 9.55
CA GLN A 23 -2.00 -28.78 8.30
C GLN A 23 -1.98 -27.28 8.59
N ALA A 24 -1.02 -26.56 7.99
CA ALA A 24 -0.98 -25.11 8.04
C ALA A 24 -2.34 -24.61 7.53
N SER A 25 -3.18 -24.12 8.44
CA SER A 25 -4.41 -23.46 8.09
C SER A 25 -4.03 -22.15 7.40
N HIS A 26 -4.06 -22.13 6.07
CA HIS A 26 -4.13 -20.87 5.35
C HIS A 26 -5.36 -20.15 5.88
N ALA A 27 -5.15 -19.05 6.61
CA ALA A 27 -6.24 -18.18 7.04
C ALA A 27 -7.06 -17.85 5.79
N GLN A 28 -8.32 -18.29 5.76
CA GLN A 28 -9.19 -18.06 4.62
C GLN A 28 -9.41 -16.55 4.54
N GLN A 29 -8.73 -15.94 3.57
CA GLN A 29 -8.66 -14.50 3.43
C GLN A 29 -10.09 -14.00 3.23
N ALA A 30 -10.56 -13.15 4.14
CA ALA A 30 -11.93 -12.65 4.07
C ALA A 30 -12.10 -11.86 2.76
N THR A 31 -12.96 -12.36 1.88
CA THR A 31 -13.37 -11.65 0.68
C THR A 31 -14.36 -10.57 1.07
N VAL A 32 -14.09 -9.33 0.68
CA VAL A 32 -14.91 -8.16 0.99
C VAL A 32 -15.24 -7.41 -0.30
N SER A 33 -16.29 -6.59 -0.28
CA SER A 33 -16.65 -5.73 -1.43
C SER A 33 -16.05 -4.32 -1.27
N LEU A 34 -16.15 -3.49 -2.32
CA LEU A 34 -15.71 -2.09 -2.27
C LEU A 34 -16.49 -1.27 -1.22
N GLN A 35 -17.67 -1.75 -0.79
CA GLN A 35 -18.45 -1.14 0.28
C GLN A 35 -17.63 -0.94 1.56
N LEU A 36 -16.71 -1.86 1.85
CA LEU A 36 -15.79 -1.74 2.98
C LEU A 36 -15.02 -0.41 2.94
N PHE A 37 -14.50 -0.01 1.79
CA PHE A 37 -13.78 1.26 1.67
C PHE A 37 -14.72 2.45 1.83
N TYR A 38 -15.92 2.38 1.24
CA TYR A 38 -16.91 3.44 1.39
C TYR A 38 -17.26 3.70 2.85
N ASP A 39 -17.49 2.64 3.61
CA ASP A 39 -17.90 2.72 5.01
C ASP A 39 -16.72 3.16 5.90
N GLN A 40 -15.54 2.55 5.74
CA GLN A 40 -14.37 2.82 6.58
C GLN A 40 -13.78 4.21 6.35
N LEU A 41 -13.88 4.77 5.13
CA LEU A 41 -13.31 6.08 4.81
C LEU A 41 -14.30 7.24 5.01
N SER A 42 -15.60 6.96 5.14
CA SER A 42 -16.65 7.98 5.33
C SER A 42 -16.41 8.92 6.53
N PRO A 43 -15.96 8.45 7.71
CA PRO A 43 -15.66 9.33 8.84
C PRO A 43 -14.47 10.28 8.60
N HIS A 44 -13.57 9.92 7.69
CA HIS A 44 -12.27 10.56 7.51
C HIS A 44 -12.18 11.49 6.30
N GLY A 45 -13.27 11.65 5.55
CA GLY A 45 -13.28 12.46 4.33
C GLY A 45 -14.68 12.65 3.78
N LYS A 46 -14.76 12.89 2.48
CA LYS A 46 -16.03 13.01 1.74
C LYS A 46 -15.96 12.19 0.48
N TRP A 47 -17.03 11.46 0.20
CA TRP A 47 -17.22 10.80 -1.09
C TRP A 47 -17.93 11.74 -2.05
N ALA A 48 -17.45 11.85 -3.27
CA ALA A 48 -18.06 12.62 -4.33
C ALA A 48 -18.04 11.83 -5.63
N ARG A 49 -18.93 12.17 -6.58
CA ARG A 49 -18.95 11.55 -7.90
C ARG A 49 -18.20 12.42 -8.91
N HIS A 50 -17.12 11.89 -9.45
CA HIS A 50 -16.33 12.47 -10.53
C HIS A 50 -16.78 11.91 -11.88
N PRO A 51 -16.92 12.75 -12.93
CA PRO A 51 -17.32 12.29 -14.26
C PRO A 51 -16.41 11.18 -14.82
N ASP A 52 -15.09 11.35 -14.68
CA ASP A 52 -14.12 10.45 -15.31
C ASP A 52 -13.79 9.21 -14.46
N TYR A 53 -14.01 9.26 -13.15
CA TYR A 53 -13.50 8.24 -12.21
C TYR A 53 -14.59 7.57 -11.37
N GLY A 54 -15.86 7.97 -11.51
CA GLY A 54 -16.92 7.49 -10.64
C GLY A 54 -16.77 8.02 -9.22
N TYR A 55 -16.84 7.17 -8.20
CA TYR A 55 -16.72 7.62 -6.81
C TYR A 55 -15.27 7.89 -6.42
N ILE A 56 -15.01 9.13 -6.01
CA ILE A 56 -13.72 9.56 -5.47
C ILE A 56 -13.85 9.93 -4.00
N TRP A 57 -12.78 9.69 -3.24
CA TRP A 57 -12.68 10.10 -1.85
C TRP A 57 -11.75 11.30 -1.68
N ILE A 58 -12.25 12.32 -1.00
CA ILE A 58 -11.53 13.54 -0.68
C ILE A 58 -11.18 13.50 0.82
N PRO A 59 -9.92 13.28 1.20
CA PRO A 59 -9.51 13.15 2.59
C PRO A 59 -9.71 14.46 3.37
N ARG A 60 -10.09 14.35 4.65
CA ARG A 60 -10.04 15.48 5.59
C ARG A 60 -8.64 15.58 6.21
N VAL A 61 -7.76 16.28 5.52
CA VAL A 61 -6.33 16.41 5.87
C VAL A 61 -5.87 17.87 5.82
N HIS A 62 -4.64 18.12 6.28
CA HIS A 62 -4.02 19.44 6.18
C HIS A 62 -3.71 19.82 4.72
N ALA A 63 -3.63 21.12 4.43
CA ALA A 63 -3.50 21.61 3.04
C ALA A 63 -2.20 21.21 2.33
N THR A 64 -1.15 20.89 3.08
CA THR A 64 0.13 20.42 2.55
C THR A 64 0.20 18.90 2.40
N PHE A 65 -0.90 18.20 2.67
CA PHE A 65 -0.96 16.75 2.55
C PHE A 65 -0.49 16.30 1.17
N SER A 66 0.29 15.24 1.17
CA SER A 66 0.73 14.55 -0.03
C SER A 66 0.83 13.07 0.27
N PRO A 67 0.21 12.20 -0.54
CA PRO A 67 0.28 10.78 -0.32
C PRO A 67 1.72 10.28 -0.44
N TYR A 68 2.05 9.25 0.34
CA TYR A 68 3.39 8.69 0.48
C TYR A 68 4.43 9.71 0.97
N SER A 69 4.01 10.76 1.69
CA SER A 69 4.92 11.79 2.21
C SER A 69 4.44 12.37 3.54
N SER A 70 3.15 12.66 3.66
CA SER A 70 2.59 13.15 4.93
C SER A 70 2.25 12.00 5.88
N ASP A 71 2.61 12.15 7.15
CA ASP A 71 2.28 11.27 8.28
C ASP A 71 2.44 9.78 7.94
N GLY A 72 3.70 9.42 7.74
CA GLY A 72 4.13 8.06 7.46
C GLY A 72 5.60 7.97 7.08
N HIS A 73 6.05 6.76 6.83
CA HIS A 73 7.43 6.45 6.50
C HIS A 73 7.54 5.15 5.69
N TRP A 74 8.71 4.90 5.11
CA TRP A 74 9.00 3.67 4.39
C TRP A 74 9.64 2.64 5.32
N ILE A 75 9.19 1.39 5.23
CA ILE A 75 9.90 0.24 5.76
C ILE A 75 10.19 -0.75 4.63
N PHE A 76 11.24 -1.55 4.79
CA PHE A 76 11.52 -2.63 3.85
C PHE A 76 10.90 -3.93 4.36
N THR A 77 10.06 -4.58 3.57
CA THR A 77 9.45 -5.88 3.89
C THR A 77 9.94 -6.94 2.90
N GLU A 78 9.48 -8.18 3.07
CA GLU A 78 9.69 -9.25 2.08
C GLU A 78 9.04 -8.93 0.73
N GLU A 79 8.08 -7.99 0.71
CA GLU A 79 7.38 -7.50 -0.47
C GLU A 79 7.99 -6.18 -1.01
N GLY A 80 9.14 -5.75 -0.48
CA GLY A 80 9.84 -4.52 -0.89
C GLY A 80 9.48 -3.30 -0.05
N TRP A 81 9.71 -2.10 -0.59
CA TRP A 81 9.44 -0.85 0.13
C TRP A 81 7.95 -0.64 0.34
N THR A 82 7.51 -0.75 1.59
CA THR A 82 6.13 -0.65 2.02
C THR A 82 5.90 0.67 2.74
N TRP A 83 4.88 1.43 2.34
CA TRP A 83 4.54 2.68 3.01
C TRP A 83 3.75 2.39 4.29
N ILE A 84 4.21 2.93 5.42
CA ILE A 84 3.49 2.89 6.69
C ILE A 84 2.94 4.28 6.94
N SER A 85 1.62 4.40 6.89
CA SER A 85 0.92 5.63 7.23
C SER A 85 0.48 5.64 8.70
N ASP A 86 0.63 6.80 9.33
CA ASP A 86 0.17 7.08 10.69
C ASP A 86 -1.32 7.46 10.75
N TYR A 87 -1.97 7.63 9.59
CA TYR A 87 -3.42 7.82 9.52
C TYR A 87 -4.15 6.50 9.80
N SER A 88 -5.16 6.53 10.68
CA SER A 88 -5.97 5.33 11.02
C SER A 88 -6.61 4.66 9.81
N TRP A 89 -6.92 5.44 8.78
CA TRP A 89 -7.50 4.99 7.52
C TRP A 89 -6.46 4.57 6.48
N GLY A 90 -5.17 4.78 6.75
CA GLY A 90 -4.09 4.65 5.77
C GLY A 90 -3.87 3.24 5.21
N TRP A 91 -4.29 2.20 5.95
CA TRP A 91 -4.22 0.80 5.51
C TRP A 91 -4.92 0.57 4.15
N ALA A 92 -5.95 1.36 3.82
CA ALA A 92 -6.65 1.24 2.56
C ALA A 92 -6.02 2.12 1.46
N PRO A 93 -6.09 3.47 1.50
CA PRO A 93 -5.72 4.30 0.35
C PRO A 93 -4.25 4.30 -0.06
N PHE A 94 -3.33 3.86 0.81
CA PHE A 94 -1.91 3.75 0.49
C PHE A 94 -1.52 2.39 -0.11
N HIS A 95 -2.42 1.41 -0.07
CA HIS A 95 -2.15 0.05 -0.53
C HIS A 95 -3.13 -0.43 -1.60
N TYR A 96 -4.32 0.16 -1.64
CA TYR A 96 -5.34 -0.04 -2.65
C TYR A 96 -5.60 1.25 -3.43
N GLY A 97 -6.22 1.12 -4.60
CA GLY A 97 -6.63 2.28 -5.38
C GLY A 97 -5.49 3.13 -5.91
N ARG A 98 -5.81 4.34 -6.34
CA ARG A 98 -4.84 5.29 -6.92
C ARG A 98 -5.11 6.70 -6.40
N TRP A 99 -4.03 7.43 -6.17
CA TRP A 99 -4.09 8.85 -5.83
C TRP A 99 -3.92 9.67 -7.10
N THR A 100 -4.72 10.72 -7.25
CA THR A 100 -4.50 11.76 -8.27
C THR A 100 -4.67 13.13 -7.64
N ARG A 101 -4.06 14.14 -8.26
CA ARG A 101 -4.17 15.52 -7.80
C ARG A 101 -5.17 16.27 -8.66
N ASP A 102 -6.29 16.62 -8.05
CA ASP A 102 -7.24 17.58 -8.59
C ASP A 102 -6.77 19.01 -8.29
N ASN A 103 -6.98 19.91 -9.25
CA ASN A 103 -6.54 21.31 -9.14
C ASN A 103 -7.26 22.09 -8.03
N TYR A 104 -8.52 21.73 -7.75
CA TYR A 104 -9.35 22.42 -6.78
C TYR A 104 -9.43 21.65 -5.46
N TYR A 105 -9.63 20.34 -5.47
CA TYR A 105 -9.79 19.54 -4.25
C TYR A 105 -8.45 19.04 -3.66
N GLY A 106 -7.33 19.19 -4.37
CA GLY A 106 -6.04 18.65 -3.96
C GLY A 106 -5.95 17.15 -4.24
N TRP A 107 -5.31 16.39 -3.36
CA TRP A 107 -5.21 14.94 -3.54
C TRP A 107 -6.54 14.25 -3.28
N VAL A 108 -7.00 13.48 -4.27
CA VAL A 108 -8.20 12.66 -4.19
C VAL A 108 -7.83 11.21 -4.48
N TRP A 109 -8.57 10.28 -3.90
CA TRP A 109 -8.32 8.84 -4.02
C TRP A 109 -9.44 8.16 -4.80
N ILE A 110 -9.05 7.27 -5.70
CA ILE A 110 -9.94 6.45 -6.52
C ILE A 110 -9.80 5.00 -6.03
N PRO A 111 -10.89 4.34 -5.60
CA PRO A 111 -10.85 2.96 -5.13
C PRO A 111 -10.44 1.97 -6.23
N ASP A 112 -9.66 0.96 -5.85
CA ASP A 112 -9.39 -0.22 -6.67
C ASP A 112 -9.15 -1.43 -5.75
N THR A 113 -9.14 -2.63 -6.31
CA THR A 113 -9.18 -3.88 -5.53
C THR A 113 -7.82 -4.54 -5.30
N GLU A 114 -6.81 -4.16 -6.07
CA GLU A 114 -5.47 -4.73 -5.98
C GLU A 114 -4.69 -4.10 -4.82
N TRP A 115 -4.14 -4.95 -3.95
CA TRP A 115 -3.25 -4.53 -2.87
C TRP A 115 -1.79 -4.52 -3.35
N ALA A 116 -1.03 -3.51 -2.96
CA ALA A 116 0.43 -3.48 -3.09
C ALA A 116 1.06 -2.78 -1.87
N PRO A 117 2.36 -3.00 -1.59
CA PRO A 117 3.11 -2.27 -0.58
C PRO A 117 3.04 -0.74 -0.72
N ALA A 118 2.97 -0.26 -1.97
CA ALA A 118 2.61 1.09 -2.35
C ALA A 118 2.38 1.17 -3.86
N TRP A 119 1.47 2.05 -4.31
CA TRP A 119 1.27 2.35 -5.72
C TRP A 119 2.02 3.63 -6.11
N VAL A 120 3.34 3.51 -6.28
CA VAL A 120 4.24 4.62 -6.61
C VAL A 120 5.23 4.27 -7.71
N SER A 121 5.60 5.27 -8.50
CA SER A 121 6.78 5.22 -9.36
C SER A 121 8.01 5.62 -8.56
N TRP A 122 9.14 4.98 -8.86
CA TRP A 122 10.40 5.22 -8.17
C TRP A 122 11.47 5.76 -9.12
N ARG A 123 12.31 6.65 -8.61
CA ARG A 123 13.49 7.19 -9.28
C ARG A 123 14.71 7.19 -8.37
N ARG A 124 15.87 6.99 -8.97
CA ARG A 124 17.18 7.17 -8.33
C ARG A 124 17.95 8.30 -9.01
N SER A 125 18.62 9.13 -8.25
CA SER A 125 19.64 10.06 -8.73
C SER A 125 20.87 9.96 -7.82
N ALA A 126 21.99 10.56 -8.21
CA ALA A 126 23.18 10.57 -7.38
C ALA A 126 22.89 11.19 -6.00
N GLY A 127 22.90 10.36 -4.94
CA GLY A 127 22.64 10.77 -3.57
C GLY A 127 21.15 10.86 -3.17
N TYR A 128 20.21 10.50 -4.06
CA TYR A 128 18.77 10.67 -3.80
C TYR A 128 17.95 9.46 -4.26
N PHE A 129 16.95 9.13 -3.45
CA PHE A 129 15.79 8.36 -3.88
C PHE A 129 14.58 9.28 -3.94
N GLY A 130 13.70 9.02 -4.90
CA GLY A 130 12.43 9.71 -4.96
C GLY A 130 11.32 8.82 -5.48
N TRP A 131 10.11 9.21 -5.15
CA TRP A 131 8.90 8.50 -5.52
C TRP A 131 7.77 9.49 -5.79
N ALA A 132 6.80 9.05 -6.58
CA ALA A 132 5.56 9.77 -6.82
C ALA A 132 4.39 8.78 -6.91
N PRO A 133 3.19 9.16 -6.45
CA PRO A 133 2.00 8.32 -6.62
C PRO A 133 1.75 7.96 -8.07
N MET A 134 1.37 6.71 -8.34
CA MET A 134 0.85 6.31 -9.64
C MET A 134 -0.62 6.72 -9.74
N GLY A 135 -0.95 7.47 -10.80
CA GLY A 135 -2.32 7.90 -11.08
C GLY A 135 -3.25 6.78 -11.56
N PRO A 136 -4.58 7.05 -11.64
CA PRO A 136 -5.55 6.13 -12.22
C PRO A 136 -5.21 5.82 -13.69
N GLY A 137 -5.38 4.56 -14.10
CA GLY A 137 -5.08 4.09 -15.45
C GLY A 137 -3.59 3.86 -15.75
N ILE A 138 -2.70 4.12 -14.79
CA ILE A 138 -1.26 3.88 -14.95
C ILE A 138 -0.92 2.46 -14.46
N SER A 139 -0.55 1.59 -15.40
CA SER A 139 -0.01 0.26 -15.12
C SER A 139 1.48 0.30 -14.78
N VAL A 140 2.03 -0.78 -14.21
CA VAL A 140 3.47 -0.89 -13.93
C VAL A 140 4.30 -0.69 -15.19
N ASN A 141 3.91 -1.30 -16.32
CA ASN A 141 4.60 -1.19 -17.59
C ASN A 141 4.65 0.26 -18.10
N ILE A 142 3.57 1.03 -17.91
CA ILE A 142 3.55 2.46 -18.24
C ILE A 142 4.49 3.21 -17.30
N ALA A 143 4.36 3.00 -15.98
CA ALA A 143 5.12 3.70 -14.95
C ALA A 143 6.65 3.53 -15.06
N ILE A 144 7.12 2.37 -15.50
CA ILE A 144 8.55 2.11 -15.73
C ILE A 144 9.01 2.47 -17.16
N GLY A 145 8.06 2.77 -18.05
CA GLY A 145 8.32 3.10 -19.45
C GLY A 145 8.88 4.51 -19.65
N LYS A 146 9.51 4.74 -20.81
CA LYS A 146 10.16 6.01 -21.14
C LYS A 146 9.20 7.20 -21.34
N GLY A 147 7.90 6.94 -21.52
CA GLY A 147 6.89 7.95 -21.83
C GLY A 147 6.05 8.44 -20.64
N TYR A 148 6.12 7.77 -19.49
CA TYR A 148 5.36 8.21 -18.32
C TYR A 148 6.03 9.42 -17.67
N ASN A 149 5.28 10.51 -17.57
CA ASN A 149 5.75 11.78 -17.04
C ASN A 149 4.83 12.28 -15.94
N GLU A 150 5.12 11.87 -14.71
CA GLU A 150 4.43 12.37 -13.52
C GLU A 150 4.91 13.80 -13.21
N PRO A 151 4.01 14.79 -13.06
CA PRO A 151 4.37 16.17 -12.77
C PRO A 151 5.39 16.33 -11.63
N ASN A 152 6.39 17.17 -11.86
CA ASN A 152 7.54 17.35 -10.96
C ASN A 152 7.14 17.64 -9.51
N GLN A 153 6.05 18.37 -9.29
CA GLN A 153 5.55 18.74 -7.95
C GLN A 153 4.90 17.59 -7.17
N HIS A 154 4.66 16.43 -7.79
CA HIS A 154 4.14 15.22 -7.15
C HIS A 154 5.26 14.32 -6.63
N TRP A 155 6.49 14.50 -7.12
CA TRP A 155 7.65 13.78 -6.62
C TRP A 155 8.04 14.25 -5.23
N THR A 156 8.36 13.27 -4.39
CA THR A 156 9.03 13.47 -3.11
C THR A 156 10.42 12.88 -3.21
N PHE A 157 11.43 13.64 -2.80
CA PHE A 157 12.81 13.19 -2.78
C PHE A 157 13.37 13.26 -1.36
N VAL A 158 14.29 12.36 -1.07
CA VAL A 158 15.06 12.33 0.16
C VAL A 158 16.51 11.97 -0.20
N ARG A 159 17.48 12.35 0.64
CA ARG A 159 18.83 11.78 0.51
C ARG A 159 18.74 10.27 0.70
N ASP A 160 19.47 9.53 -0.12
CA ASP A 160 19.48 8.05 -0.09
C ASP A 160 19.66 7.44 1.31
N ARG A 161 20.52 8.04 2.14
CA ARG A 161 20.80 7.66 3.53
C ARG A 161 19.62 7.78 4.50
N ASP A 162 18.61 8.55 4.14
CA ASP A 162 17.50 8.93 5.01
C ASP A 162 16.20 8.15 4.69
N ILE A 163 16.21 7.26 3.67
CA ILE A 163 15.02 6.50 3.23
C ILE A 163 14.42 5.60 4.32
N GLN A 164 15.24 5.11 5.25
CA GLN A 164 14.81 4.23 6.35
C GLN A 164 14.37 4.98 7.61
N ARG A 165 14.26 6.32 7.56
CA ARG A 165 13.94 7.10 8.76
C ARG A 165 12.45 6.99 9.11
N PRO A 166 12.09 6.72 10.37
CA PRO A 166 10.70 6.86 10.81
C PRO A 166 10.25 8.33 10.81
N ASP A 167 11.17 9.28 10.96
CA ASP A 167 10.93 10.73 10.90
C ASP A 167 11.31 11.34 9.54
N ILE A 168 11.20 10.56 8.46
CA ILE A 168 11.60 10.93 7.09
C ILE A 168 10.97 12.24 6.61
N ASN A 169 9.81 12.62 7.14
CA ASN A 169 9.12 13.86 6.82
C ASN A 169 9.94 15.13 7.10
N ARG A 170 10.94 15.05 7.99
CA ARG A 170 11.88 16.15 8.30
C ARG A 170 13.02 16.28 7.30
N TYR A 171 13.20 15.30 6.42
CA TYR A 171 14.37 15.16 5.55
C TYR A 171 14.05 15.25 4.07
N TYR A 172 12.79 15.51 3.72
CA TYR A 172 12.41 15.72 2.33
C TYR A 172 13.12 16.92 1.72
N ILE A 173 13.60 16.72 0.50
CA ILE A 173 14.17 17.79 -0.30
C ILE A 173 13.07 18.78 -0.68
N ASN A 174 13.41 20.07 -0.64
CA ASN A 174 12.49 21.11 -1.08
C ASN A 174 12.05 20.85 -2.53
N ARG A 175 10.74 20.83 -2.77
CA ARG A 175 10.14 20.53 -4.07
C ARG A 175 10.61 21.44 -5.20
N THR A 176 11.12 22.64 -4.90
CA THR A 176 11.74 23.52 -5.90
C THR A 176 12.93 22.88 -6.61
N GLN A 177 13.60 21.90 -5.98
CA GLN A 177 14.74 21.18 -6.53
C GLN A 177 14.34 19.97 -7.39
N ASN A 178 13.06 19.58 -7.40
CA ASN A 178 12.60 18.37 -8.08
C ASN A 178 12.97 18.37 -9.56
N VAL A 179 12.81 19.50 -10.25
CA VAL A 179 13.18 19.64 -11.68
C VAL A 179 14.63 19.21 -11.93
N SER A 180 15.56 19.70 -11.11
CA SER A 180 16.99 19.43 -11.26
C SER A 180 17.35 17.97 -10.94
N ILE A 181 16.72 17.40 -9.92
CA ILE A 181 16.94 15.99 -9.53
C ILE A 181 16.36 15.04 -10.58
N ILE A 182 15.12 15.30 -11.03
CA ILE A 182 14.42 14.50 -12.04
C ILE A 182 15.21 14.45 -13.35
N LYS A 183 15.76 15.57 -13.81
CA LYS A 183 16.62 15.63 -15.01
C LYS A 183 17.86 14.74 -14.93
N LYS A 184 18.38 14.49 -13.72
CA LYS A 184 19.60 13.69 -13.46
C LYS A 184 19.27 12.31 -12.87
N SER A 185 18.03 11.86 -12.98
CA SER A 185 17.57 10.63 -12.36
C SER A 185 17.22 9.58 -13.42
N THR A 186 17.26 8.33 -13.00
CA THR A 186 16.76 7.19 -13.77
C THR A 186 15.58 6.55 -13.04
N VAL A 187 14.66 5.98 -13.79
CA VAL A 187 13.53 5.22 -13.24
C VAL A 187 14.05 3.92 -12.63
N ILE A 188 13.54 3.57 -11.46
CA ILE A 188 13.80 2.26 -10.85
C ILE A 188 12.76 1.27 -11.38
N VAL A 189 13.23 0.26 -12.10
CA VAL A 189 12.39 -0.76 -12.76
C VAL A 189 12.29 -2.06 -11.96
N ASN A 190 12.69 -2.04 -10.69
CA ASN A 190 12.63 -3.21 -9.81
C ASN A 190 11.16 -3.54 -9.50
N THR A 191 10.64 -4.59 -10.13
CA THR A 191 9.25 -5.01 -9.98
C THR A 191 9.18 -6.29 -9.17
N HIS A 192 8.07 -6.44 -8.44
CA HIS A 192 7.75 -7.65 -7.70
C HIS A 192 6.40 -8.19 -8.19
N VAL A 193 6.33 -9.50 -8.33
CA VAL A 193 5.12 -10.23 -8.75
C VAL A 193 4.63 -11.03 -7.56
N ASP A 194 3.49 -10.65 -7.00
CA ASP A 194 2.80 -11.45 -6.00
C ASP A 194 1.82 -12.39 -6.71
N ASN A 195 2.25 -13.64 -6.88
CA ASN A 195 1.45 -14.68 -7.51
C ASN A 195 0.20 -15.05 -6.70
N SER A 196 0.22 -14.87 -5.37
CA SER A 196 -0.94 -15.19 -4.53
C SER A 196 -2.09 -14.21 -4.75
N ARG A 197 -1.75 -12.94 -4.99
CA ARG A 197 -2.71 -11.85 -5.24
C ARG A 197 -2.86 -11.49 -6.72
N HIS A 198 -2.12 -12.15 -7.61
CA HIS A 198 -2.09 -11.89 -9.06
C HIS A 198 -1.82 -10.42 -9.40
N VAL A 199 -0.90 -9.78 -8.67
CA VAL A 199 -0.58 -8.35 -8.82
C VAL A 199 0.91 -8.16 -9.07
N THR A 200 1.24 -7.17 -9.89
CA THR A 200 2.62 -6.71 -10.09
C THR A 200 2.71 -5.25 -9.66
N TYR A 201 3.79 -4.89 -8.96
CA TYR A 201 4.06 -3.53 -8.51
C TYR A 201 5.57 -3.23 -8.52
N ILE A 202 5.93 -1.95 -8.35
CA ILE A 202 7.33 -1.51 -8.30
C ILE A 202 7.80 -1.55 -6.85
N ALA A 203 8.73 -2.45 -6.54
CA ALA A 203 9.19 -2.73 -5.17
C ALA A 203 10.13 -1.65 -4.59
N GLY A 204 10.53 -0.68 -5.41
CA GLY A 204 11.44 0.42 -5.04
C GLY A 204 12.92 0.05 -5.19
N PRO A 205 13.83 0.87 -4.63
CA PRO A 205 15.27 0.62 -4.68
C PRO A 205 15.63 -0.78 -4.17
N ASP A 206 16.55 -1.46 -4.86
CA ASP A 206 17.01 -2.77 -4.42
C ASP A 206 17.65 -2.69 -3.02
N LYS A 207 17.43 -3.74 -2.22
CA LYS A 207 17.94 -3.83 -0.86
C LYS A 207 19.47 -3.68 -0.81
N ALA A 208 20.20 -4.35 -1.69
CA ALA A 208 21.66 -4.30 -1.73
C ALA A 208 22.15 -2.93 -2.16
N ASP A 209 21.46 -2.26 -3.09
CA ASP A 209 21.74 -0.87 -3.47
C ASP A 209 21.61 0.06 -2.27
N VAL A 210 20.53 -0.06 -1.49
CA VAL A 210 20.32 0.77 -0.28
C VAL A 210 21.38 0.46 0.78
N GLN A 211 21.70 -0.82 1.04
CA GLN A 211 22.76 -1.17 1.99
C GLN A 211 24.12 -0.59 1.57
N ARG A 212 24.44 -0.62 0.28
CA ARG A 212 25.69 -0.10 -0.27
C ARG A 212 25.82 1.42 -0.09
N VAL A 213 24.76 2.19 -0.35
CA VAL A 213 24.81 3.66 -0.22
C VAL A 213 24.69 4.14 1.23
N THR A 214 23.95 3.40 2.07
CA THR A 214 23.73 3.81 3.47
C THR A 214 24.78 3.26 4.44
N GLY A 215 25.48 2.18 4.09
CA GLY A 215 26.35 1.42 4.99
C GLY A 215 25.60 0.74 6.14
N LYS A 216 24.26 0.73 6.11
CA LYS A 216 23.40 0.15 7.15
C LYS A 216 22.71 -1.11 6.64
N PRO A 217 22.56 -2.15 7.47
CA PRO A 217 21.77 -3.31 7.09
C PRO A 217 20.31 -2.91 6.89
N VAL A 218 19.70 -3.43 5.83
CA VAL A 218 18.26 -3.31 5.57
C VAL A 218 17.63 -4.64 5.97
N LYS A 219 16.99 -4.70 7.13
CA LYS A 219 16.36 -5.92 7.64
C LYS A 219 14.89 -5.94 7.19
N PRO A 220 14.44 -6.96 6.45
CA PRO A 220 13.03 -7.09 6.10
C PRO A 220 12.17 -7.20 7.36
N VAL A 221 11.08 -6.44 7.38
CA VAL A 221 9.98 -6.57 8.33
C VAL A 221 9.00 -7.60 7.79
N VAL A 222 8.59 -8.55 8.64
CA VAL A 222 7.65 -9.62 8.26
C VAL A 222 6.24 -9.06 8.22
N ILE A 223 5.48 -9.37 7.17
CA ILE A 223 4.08 -8.96 7.07
C ILE A 223 3.20 -10.02 7.77
N ARG A 224 2.33 -9.55 8.66
CA ARG A 224 1.29 -10.31 9.33
C ARG A 224 -0.07 -9.72 8.97
N GLU A 225 -1.00 -10.56 8.54
CA GLU A 225 -2.35 -10.09 8.22
C GLU A 225 -3.19 -9.91 9.48
N ASN A 226 -3.89 -8.79 9.55
CA ASN A 226 -4.91 -8.55 10.57
C ASN A 226 -6.28 -8.95 10.04
N ASN A 227 -7.22 -9.20 10.98
CA ASN A 227 -8.63 -9.44 10.66
C ASN A 227 -9.51 -8.18 10.84
N ILE A 228 -8.93 -7.08 11.31
CA ILE A 228 -9.62 -5.80 11.54
C ILE A 228 -8.92 -4.67 10.78
N PRO A 229 -9.67 -3.69 10.22
CA PRO A 229 -9.11 -2.51 9.57
C PRO A 229 -8.03 -1.79 10.37
N GLY A 230 -6.91 -1.50 9.73
CA GLY A 230 -5.79 -0.79 10.32
C GLY A 230 -4.44 -1.40 9.97
N GLN A 231 -3.39 -0.71 10.41
CA GLN A 231 -2.02 -1.19 10.31
C GLN A 231 -1.21 -0.73 11.51
N LYS A 232 -0.22 -1.54 11.89
CA LYS A 232 0.69 -1.24 12.98
C LYS A 232 2.01 -1.97 12.75
N VAL A 233 3.11 -1.28 13.01
CA VAL A 233 4.44 -1.91 13.12
C VAL A 233 4.69 -2.21 14.60
N ASP A 234 5.00 -3.46 14.93
CA ASP A 234 5.45 -3.87 16.26
C ASP A 234 6.75 -4.67 16.14
N LYS A 235 7.81 -4.15 16.75
CA LYS A 235 9.19 -4.69 16.65
C LYS A 235 9.61 -4.86 15.18
N ASN A 236 9.55 -6.09 14.66
CA ASN A 236 9.95 -6.48 13.32
C ASN A 236 8.79 -7.09 12.51
N GLU A 237 7.54 -6.87 12.95
CA GLU A 237 6.34 -7.33 12.25
C GLU A 237 5.46 -6.14 11.86
N LEU A 238 5.03 -6.12 10.61
CA LEU A 238 3.97 -5.24 10.10
C LEU A 238 2.65 -6.01 10.17
N HIS A 239 1.81 -5.65 11.12
CA HIS A 239 0.43 -6.11 11.22
C HIS A 239 -0.46 -5.22 10.37
N ILE A 240 -1.02 -5.72 9.27
CA ILE A 240 -1.81 -4.92 8.33
C ILE A 240 -3.07 -5.64 7.87
N TYR A 241 -4.19 -4.91 7.81
CA TYR A 241 -5.42 -5.37 7.21
C TYR A 241 -5.34 -5.26 5.69
N ARG A 242 -5.40 -6.40 5.00
CA ARG A 242 -5.25 -6.46 3.54
C ARG A 242 -6.13 -7.55 2.91
N PRO A 243 -7.47 -7.46 3.06
CA PRO A 243 -8.41 -8.45 2.56
C PRO A 243 -8.41 -8.56 1.03
N GLN A 244 -8.97 -9.65 0.49
CA GLN A 244 -9.23 -9.74 -0.95
C GLN A 244 -10.48 -8.93 -1.27
N VAL A 245 -10.35 -7.88 -2.07
CA VAL A 245 -11.47 -7.00 -2.40
C VAL A 245 -12.03 -7.35 -3.76
N GLN A 246 -13.35 -7.39 -3.88
CA GLN A 246 -14.03 -7.65 -5.14
C GLN A 246 -14.90 -6.45 -5.53
N LYS A 247 -14.95 -6.14 -6.84
CA LYS A 247 -15.79 -5.05 -7.37
C LYS A 247 -17.27 -5.38 -7.37
N ASN A 248 -17.61 -6.68 -7.37
CA ASN A 248 -18.99 -7.14 -7.43
C ASN A 248 -19.43 -7.60 -6.04
N ASN A 249 -20.50 -7.01 -5.54
CA ASN A 249 -21.15 -7.46 -4.32
C ASN A 249 -21.84 -8.81 -4.62
N PRO A 250 -21.56 -9.88 -3.86
CA PRO A 250 -22.24 -11.16 -4.04
C PRO A 250 -23.76 -11.07 -3.89
N ASN A 251 -24.26 -10.04 -3.18
CA ASN A 251 -25.68 -9.83 -2.90
C ASN A 251 -26.42 -9.00 -3.97
N GLY A 252 -25.77 -8.67 -5.09
CA GLY A 252 -26.41 -8.05 -6.26
C GLY A 252 -26.73 -6.55 -6.16
N LYS A 253 -26.51 -5.89 -5.02
CA LYS A 253 -26.58 -4.42 -4.91
C LYS A 253 -25.25 -3.79 -5.33
N PRO A 254 -25.25 -2.75 -6.19
CA PRO A 254 -24.02 -2.01 -6.49
C PRO A 254 -23.45 -1.38 -5.22
N ASP A 255 -22.15 -1.56 -4.97
CA ASP A 255 -21.48 -0.89 -3.87
C ASP A 255 -21.48 0.62 -4.11
N ALA A 256 -21.83 1.40 -3.08
CA ALA A 256 -21.85 2.86 -3.18
C ALA A 256 -21.66 3.53 -1.81
N PRO A 257 -21.07 4.73 -1.76
CA PRO A 257 -21.03 5.51 -0.54
C PRO A 257 -22.42 5.86 -0.04
N ALA A 258 -22.66 5.68 1.26
CA ALA A 258 -23.91 6.06 1.90
C ALA A 258 -24.23 7.56 1.77
N LYS A 259 -23.20 8.40 1.67
CA LYS A 259 -23.32 9.86 1.48
C LYS A 259 -22.38 10.31 0.39
N VAL A 260 -22.94 10.86 -0.69
CA VAL A 260 -22.19 11.44 -1.80
C VAL A 260 -22.46 12.93 -1.84
N VAL A 261 -21.41 13.73 -1.77
CA VAL A 261 -21.52 15.19 -1.91
C VAL A 261 -21.36 15.60 -3.36
N GLU A 262 -22.05 16.66 -3.75
CA GLU A 262 -21.79 17.32 -5.03
C GLU A 262 -20.39 17.94 -4.99
N LEU A 263 -19.54 17.63 -5.99
CA LEU A 263 -18.17 18.13 -6.07
C LEU A 263 -18.10 19.65 -5.87
N LYS A 264 -18.94 20.41 -6.58
CA LYS A 264 -19.02 21.88 -6.50
C LYS A 264 -19.30 22.44 -5.08
N LYS A 265 -19.83 21.62 -4.17
CA LYS A 265 -20.11 22.00 -2.77
C LYS A 265 -18.96 21.66 -1.82
N VAL A 266 -17.91 20.98 -2.27
CA VAL A 266 -16.75 20.63 -1.45
C VAL A 266 -15.80 21.82 -1.37
N LYS A 267 -15.43 22.21 -0.13
CA LYS A 267 -14.40 23.22 0.11
C LYS A 267 -13.02 22.55 0.13
N PRO A 268 -11.99 23.17 -0.48
CA PRO A 268 -10.62 22.66 -0.42
C PRO A 268 -10.06 22.68 1.01
N ALA A 269 -9.02 21.88 1.24
CA ALA A 269 -8.27 21.93 2.50
C ALA A 269 -7.71 23.34 2.73
N ALA A 270 -7.93 23.89 3.92
CA ALA A 270 -7.62 25.29 4.21
C ALA A 270 -6.10 25.55 4.22
N VAL A 271 -5.62 26.37 3.28
CA VAL A 271 -4.25 26.93 3.34
C VAL A 271 -4.25 28.03 4.39
N LYS A 272 -3.63 27.81 5.56
CA LYS A 272 -3.35 28.91 6.49
C LYS A 272 -2.41 29.89 5.78
N LYS A 273 -2.93 31.05 5.34
CA LYS A 273 -2.09 32.18 4.95
C LYS A 273 -1.30 32.59 6.19
N LYS A 274 0.03 32.39 6.19
CA LYS A 274 0.90 33.02 7.18
C LYS A 274 0.73 34.52 7.00
N ALA A 275 0.17 35.21 7.99
CA ALA A 275 0.15 36.66 8.01
C ALA A 275 1.62 37.13 7.98
N ILE A 276 2.02 37.78 6.89
CA ILE A 276 3.27 38.53 6.85
C ILE A 276 3.03 39.71 7.79
N LYS A 277 3.60 39.65 9.00
CA LYS A 277 3.80 40.87 9.79
C LYS A 277 4.74 41.74 8.96
N LYS A 278 4.24 42.88 8.49
CA LYS A 278 5.11 43.98 8.10
C LYS A 278 5.65 44.54 9.41
N ASP A 279 6.95 44.41 9.60
CA ASP A 279 7.69 45.23 10.55
C ASP A 279 7.82 46.66 9.98
#